data_AF-K6WP63-F1
#
_entry.id   AF-K6WP63-F1
#
_cell.length_a   1.000
_cell.length_b   1.000
_cell.length_c   1.000
_cell.angle_alpha   90.00
_cell.angle_beta   90.00
_cell.angle_gamma   90.00
#
_symmetry.space_group_name_H-M   'P 1'
#
loop_
_entity.id
_entity.type
_entity.pdbx_description
1 polymer ?
#
loop_
_entity_poly.entity_id
_entity_poly.type
_entity_poly.pdbx_seq_one_letter_code
_entity_poly.pdbx_strand_id
1 'polypeptide(L)'
;MKDYRQPLVTSLGIILGFMLNFLAGWSNATEDGVVLESRADALLAATIAVSGGMLIVVLWRMLSPYAGAADERAHYATTARLYLLAVSISLVGFLLSILI
;
A
#
# COMPACT_ATOMS: atom_id res chain seq x y z
N MET A 1 8.42 19.24 11.20
CA MET A 1 7.36 18.27 10.81
C MET A 1 7.03 18.32 9.32
N LYS A 2 6.97 19.50 8.70
CA LYS A 2 6.81 19.67 7.24
C LYS A 2 7.85 18.89 6.42
N ASP A 3 9.10 18.85 6.88
CA ASP A 3 10.22 18.19 6.19
C ASP A 3 10.13 16.65 6.14
N TYR A 4 9.38 16.03 7.06
CA TYR A 4 9.19 14.56 7.09
C TYR A 4 7.97 14.09 6.29
N ARG A 5 7.04 15.01 5.99
CA ARG A 5 5.82 14.68 5.22
C ARG A 5 6.13 14.55 3.74
N GLN A 6 6.99 15.43 3.22
CA GLN A 6 7.27 15.49 1.79
C GLN A 6 7.97 14.22 1.26
N PRO A 7 9.03 13.69 1.88
CA PRO A 7 9.63 12.42 1.45
C PRO A 7 8.64 11.25 1.54
N LEU A 8 7.77 11.25 2.55
CA LEU A 8 6.79 10.17 2.74
C LEU A 8 5.71 10.20 1.65
N VAL A 9 5.12 11.37 1.38
CA VAL A 9 4.12 11.55 0.31
C VAL A 9 4.72 11.18 -1.06
N THR A 10 5.96 11.58 -1.33
CA THR A 10 6.65 11.19 -2.58
C THR A 10 6.82 9.68 -2.68
N SER A 11 7.35 9.03 -1.65
CA SER A 11 7.53 7.57 -1.66
C SER A 11 6.19 6.82 -1.81
N LEU A 12 5.13 7.35 -1.18
CA LEU A 12 3.78 6.79 -1.24
C LEU A 12 3.21 6.84 -2.65
N GLY A 13 3.36 7.98 -3.34
CA GLY A 13 2.96 8.13 -4.73
C GLY A 13 3.71 7.16 -5.66
N ILE A 14 5.01 6.97 -5.45
CA ILE A 14 5.82 6.01 -6.22
C ILE A 14 5.32 4.58 -6.01
N ILE A 15 5.13 4.15 -4.75
CA ILE A 15 4.69 2.79 -4.43
C ILE A 15 3.30 2.51 -5.00
N LEU A 16 2.35 3.44 -4.83
CA LEU A 16 1.00 3.29 -5.40
C LEU A 16 1.05 3.24 -6.92
N GLY A 17 1.88 4.07 -7.57
CA GLY A 17 2.09 4.04 -9.01
C GLY A 17 2.61 2.67 -9.50
N PHE A 18 3.61 2.11 -8.81
CA PHE A 18 4.11 0.77 -9.12
C PHE A 18 3.06 -0.32 -8.89
N MET A 19 2.27 -0.24 -7.82
CA MET A 19 1.18 -1.19 -7.57
C MET A 19 0.11 -1.16 -8.66
N LEU A 20 -0.29 0.04 -9.12
CA LEU A 20 -1.26 0.18 -10.20
C LEU A 20 -0.70 -0.33 -11.53
N ASN A 21 0.57 -0.02 -11.82
CA ASN A 21 1.24 -0.52 -13.02
C ASN A 21 1.34 -2.05 -13.02
N PHE A 22 1.69 -2.64 -11.87
CA PHE A 22 1.72 -4.08 -11.69
C PHE A 22 0.32 -4.69 -11.92
N LEU A 23 -0.72 -4.10 -11.32
CA LEU A 23 -2.10 -4.61 -11.45
C LEU A 23 -2.58 -4.58 -12.92
N ALA A 24 -2.25 -3.52 -13.66
CA ALA A 24 -2.56 -3.43 -15.08
C ALA A 24 -1.82 -4.50 -15.89
N GLY A 25 -0.53 -4.70 -15.63
CA GLY A 25 0.25 -5.76 -16.27
C GLY A 25 -0.29 -7.15 -15.96
N TRP A 26 -0.62 -7.42 -14.70
CA TRP A 26 -1.17 -8.70 -14.26
C TRP A 26 -2.55 -8.98 -14.89
N SER A 27 -3.45 -7.98 -14.93
CA SER A 27 -4.76 -8.11 -15.57
C SER A 27 -4.69 -8.38 -17.07
N ASN A 28 -3.63 -7.90 -17.75
CA ASN A 28 -3.45 -8.10 -19.19
C ASN A 28 -2.74 -9.43 -19.52
N ALA A 29 -2.10 -10.07 -18.53
CA ALA A 29 -1.37 -11.32 -18.72
C ALA A 29 -2.28 -12.56 -18.73
N THR A 30 -3.52 -12.43 -18.26
CA THR A 30 -4.50 -13.52 -18.24
C THR A 30 -5.25 -13.63 -19.57
N GLU A 31 -4.89 -14.62 -20.37
CA GLU A 31 -5.41 -14.87 -21.73
C GLU A 31 -6.93 -15.15 -21.77
N ASP A 32 -7.48 -15.83 -20.76
CA ASP A 32 -8.89 -16.24 -20.71
C ASP A 32 -9.79 -15.29 -19.89
N GLY A 33 -9.25 -14.16 -19.43
CA GLY A 33 -9.99 -13.18 -18.61
C GLY A 33 -10.30 -13.62 -17.18
N VAL A 34 -9.86 -14.83 -16.78
CA VAL A 34 -9.97 -15.31 -15.40
C VAL A 34 -8.70 -14.92 -14.65
N VAL A 35 -8.81 -13.91 -13.78
CA VAL A 35 -7.68 -13.35 -13.03
C VAL A 35 -7.34 -14.14 -11.75
N LEU A 36 -8.25 -14.99 -11.29
CA LEU A 36 -8.17 -15.71 -10.01
C LEU A 36 -8.25 -17.23 -10.25
N GLU A 37 -7.23 -17.79 -10.88
CA GLU A 37 -7.19 -19.23 -11.17
C GLU A 37 -6.48 -20.02 -10.07
N SER A 38 -5.44 -19.45 -9.48
CA SER A 38 -4.62 -20.11 -8.46
C SER A 38 -4.81 -19.53 -7.05
N ARG A 39 -4.35 -20.29 -6.05
CA ARG A 39 -4.27 -19.81 -4.66
C ARG A 39 -3.27 -18.65 -4.53
N ALA A 40 -2.22 -18.65 -5.35
CA ALA A 40 -1.26 -17.56 -5.45
C ALA A 40 -1.94 -16.28 -5.94
N ASP A 41 -2.76 -16.36 -7.00
CA ASP A 41 -3.50 -15.22 -7.55
C ASP A 41 -4.46 -14.60 -6.52
N ALA A 42 -5.20 -15.45 -5.80
CA ALA A 42 -6.10 -15.00 -4.74
C ALA A 42 -5.35 -14.33 -3.58
N LEU A 43 -4.21 -14.89 -3.17
CA LEU A 43 -3.36 -14.30 -2.13
C LEU A 43 -2.77 -12.96 -2.58
N LEU A 44 -2.32 -12.88 -3.82
CA LEU A 44 -1.70 -11.69 -4.39
C LEU A 44 -2.72 -10.57 -4.56
N ALA A 45 -3.93 -10.88 -5.03
CA ALA A 45 -5.06 -9.95 -5.09
C ALA A 45 -5.42 -9.40 -3.69
N ALA A 46 -5.56 -10.30 -2.69
CA ALA A 46 -5.85 -9.90 -1.32
C ALA A 46 -4.73 -9.03 -0.74
N THR A 47 -3.48 -9.38 -0.99
CA THR A 47 -2.29 -8.63 -0.55
C THR A 47 -2.30 -7.21 -1.12
N ILE A 48 -2.52 -7.07 -2.43
CA ILE A 48 -2.56 -5.77 -3.10
C ILE A 48 -3.75 -4.94 -2.59
N ALA A 49 -4.93 -5.54 -2.44
CA ALA A 49 -6.12 -4.84 -1.94
C ALA A 49 -5.92 -4.32 -0.51
N VAL A 50 -5.41 -5.16 0.41
CA VAL A 50 -5.17 -4.78 1.81
C VAL A 50 -4.07 -3.74 1.91
N SER A 51 -2.89 -4.00 1.33
CA SER A 51 -1.76 -3.07 1.43
C SER A 51 -2.06 -1.75 0.71
N GLY A 52 -2.67 -1.79 -0.48
CA GLY A 52 -3.08 -0.59 -1.23
C GLY A 52 -4.10 0.24 -0.46
N GLY A 53 -5.12 -0.41 0.13
CA GLY A 53 -6.08 0.26 1.01
C GLY A 53 -5.41 0.94 2.21
N MET A 54 -4.45 0.28 2.86
CA MET A 54 -3.69 0.88 3.96
C MET A 54 -2.85 2.08 3.51
N LEU A 55 -2.22 2.02 2.33
CA LEU A 55 -1.46 3.14 1.77
C LEU A 55 -2.36 4.32 1.41
N ILE A 56 -3.59 4.07 0.92
CA ILE A 56 -4.60 5.13 0.72
C ILE A 56 -5.00 5.76 2.06
N VAL A 57 -5.20 4.95 3.11
CA VAL A 57 -5.48 5.48 4.47
C VAL A 57 -4.31 6.34 4.98
N VAL A 58 -3.06 5.93 4.74
CA VAL A 58 -1.87 6.73 5.07
C VAL A 58 -1.87 8.05 4.30
N LEU A 59 -2.19 8.03 3.00
CA LEU A 59 -2.29 9.23 2.17
C LEU A 59 -3.35 10.18 2.72
N TRP A 60 -4.53 9.66 3.04
CA TRP A 60 -5.62 10.44 3.61
C TRP A 60 -5.23 11.07 4.96
N ARG A 61 -4.58 10.31 5.85
CA ARG A 61 -4.05 10.83 7.11
C ARG A 61 -2.99 11.93 6.91
N MET A 62 -2.23 11.85 5.82
CA MET A 62 -1.27 12.90 5.46
C MET A 62 -1.90 14.11 4.76
N LEU A 63 -3.07 13.98 4.14
CA LEU A 63 -3.76 15.11 3.52
C LEU A 63 -4.72 15.81 4.48
N SER A 64 -5.23 15.10 5.49
CA SER A 64 -6.14 15.66 6.48
C SER A 64 -5.50 16.83 7.24
N PRO A 65 -6.17 18.00 7.33
CA PRO A 65 -5.68 19.13 8.12
C PRO A 65 -5.62 18.72 9.60
N TYR A 66 -4.43 18.72 10.17
CA TYR A 66 -4.25 18.42 11.59
C TYR A 66 -4.76 19.59 12.42
N ALA A 67 -5.98 19.48 12.94
CA ALA A 67 -6.61 20.48 13.79
C ALA A 67 -6.06 20.39 15.23
N GLY A 68 -4.85 20.90 15.45
CA GLY A 68 -4.40 21.45 16.74
C GLY A 68 -4.47 20.60 18.02
N ALA A 69 -4.64 19.27 17.95
CA ALA A 69 -4.67 18.45 19.16
C ALA A 69 -3.25 18.21 19.70
N ALA A 70 -3.12 18.13 21.02
CA ALA A 70 -1.88 18.12 21.80
C ALA A 70 -0.90 16.94 21.54
N ASP A 71 -1.05 16.18 20.45
CA ASP A 71 -0.33 14.93 20.21
C ASP A 71 0.05 14.71 18.73
N GLU A 72 0.65 15.74 18.13
CA GLU A 72 1.13 15.74 16.73
C GLU A 72 2.11 14.59 16.47
N ARG A 73 2.90 14.25 17.49
CA ARG A 73 3.88 13.16 17.46
C ARG A 73 3.22 11.78 17.41
N ALA A 74 2.18 11.53 18.22
CA ALA A 74 1.47 10.25 18.20
C ALA A 74 0.73 10.02 16.88
N HIS A 75 0.13 11.07 16.32
CA HIS A 75 -0.52 10.99 15.01
C HIS A 75 0.48 10.60 13.92
N TYR A 76 1.64 11.26 13.87
CA TYR A 76 2.69 10.94 12.92
C TYR A 76 3.25 9.53 13.11
N ALA A 77 3.57 9.14 14.35
CA ALA A 77 4.09 7.80 14.65
C ALA A 77 3.12 6.70 14.22
N THR A 78 1.82 6.92 14.40
CA THR A 78 0.80 5.97 13.95
C THR A 78 0.72 5.90 12.42
N THR A 79 0.78 7.05 11.72
CA THR A 79 0.85 7.09 10.25
C THR A 79 2.08 6.35 9.71
N ALA A 80 3.24 6.55 10.35
CA ALA A 80 4.48 5.85 9.99
C ALA A 80 4.38 4.32 10.23
N ARG A 81 3.79 3.89 11.35
CA ARG A 81 3.55 2.46 11.63
C ARG A 81 2.61 1.82 10.60
N LEU A 82 1.51 2.50 10.25
CA LEU A 82 0.59 2.03 9.21
C LEU A 82 1.29 1.90 7.85
N TYR A 83 2.13 2.88 7.50
CA TYR A 83 2.93 2.84 6.29
C TYR A 83 3.89 1.64 6.27
N LEU A 84 4.68 1.46 7.33
CA LEU A 84 5.61 0.33 7.43
C LEU A 84 4.91 -1.02 7.42
N LEU A 85 3.74 -1.13 8.09
CA LEU A 85 2.92 -2.34 8.05
C LEU A 85 2.40 -2.63 6.65
N ALA A 86 1.89 -1.61 5.93
CA ALA A 86 1.39 -1.78 4.57
C ALA A 86 2.48 -2.27 3.62
N VAL A 87 3.68 -1.66 3.69
CA VAL A 87 4.85 -2.08 2.89
C VAL A 87 5.28 -3.50 3.25
N SER A 88 5.32 -3.83 4.55
CA SER A 88 5.70 -5.17 5.01
C SER A 88 4.70 -6.24 4.58
N ILE A 89 3.39 -5.97 4.67
CA ILE A 89 2.34 -6.86 4.20
C ILE A 89 2.46 -7.09 2.70
N SER A 90 2.68 -6.02 1.93
CA SER A 90 2.89 -6.13 0.48
C SER A 90 4.08 -7.05 0.18
N LEU A 91 5.24 -6.79 0.79
CA LEU A 91 6.45 -7.59 0.58
C LEU A 91 6.26 -9.07 0.96
N VAL A 92 5.68 -9.33 2.14
CA VAL A 92 5.46 -10.70 2.63
C VAL A 92 4.44 -11.43 1.76
N GLY A 93 3.34 -10.79 1.38
CA GLY A 93 2.32 -11.40 0.54
C GLY A 93 2.85 -11.74 -0.86
N PHE A 94 3.68 -10.88 -1.44
CA PHE A 94 4.40 -11.19 -2.69
C PHE A 94 5.33 -12.40 -2.54
N LEU A 95 6.15 -12.45 -1.48
CA LEU A 95 7.05 -13.58 -1.24
C LEU A 95 6.28 -14.89 -1.03
N LEU A 96 5.20 -14.87 -0.26
CA LEU A 96 4.36 -16.04 -0.03
C LEU A 96 3.69 -16.52 -1.32
N SER A 97 3.24 -15.59 -2.17
CA SER A 97 2.63 -15.93 -3.48
C SER A 97 3.61 -16.61 -4.43
N ILE A 98 4.92 -16.40 -4.29
CA ILE A 98 5.94 -17.08 -5.11
C ILE A 98 6.17 -18.52 -4.63
N LEU A 99 5.87 -18.81 -3.36
CA LEU A 99 6.18 -20.11 -2.73
C LEU A 99 5.04 -21.14 -2.85
N ILE A 100 3.84 -20.72 -3.25
CA ILE A 100 2.62 -21.56 -3.30
C ILE A 100 2.09 -21.70 -4.72
#